data_AF-A0A7C6NDI5-F1
#
_entry.id   AF-A0A7C6NDI5-F1
#
_cell.length_a   1.000
_cell.length_b   1.000
_cell.length_c   1.000
_cell.angle_alpha   90.00
_cell.angle_beta   90.00
_cell.angle_gamma   90.00
#
_symmetry.space_group_name_H-M   'P 1'
#
loop_
_entity.id
_entity.type
_entity.pdbx_description
1 polymer ?
#
loop_
_entity_poly.entity_id
_entity_poly.type
_entity_poly.pdbx_seq_one_letter_code
_entity_poly.pdbx_strand_id
1 'polypeptide(L)'
;MQEEKWVQKYLYVDLSGQKWSERTTSVKKGVGGEALAYHLYALHQEDEPLCFALGTLSGSPLPCTNTLSLVGRSIATGRVEGESSSSLFSASLATLPWRAIVLTGVGRRLMSLHISSRGVDFEVSERFLGMHLSQINQELKGDASLAIGLAGEREVPLASIFEGDHPLERWGFGALLGRKNVKALVVERGDVKREAVEVEKFALAMRRLEKAIARSPYLTTLANEGDLSLLEEGMKRGFCGVNNISLRSDPRLFHLTTSEMVRRYGPIQGYSEEFPSLCHRRIGTRRLPTFVEIMALGSNLGNFEGEVVFELIDEATELGLNPISTGVLLGWIMAARQEVPSDNPFKVKFGRTRELVELVRAIGEGRHGGEELSKGVAYLEKTYLQIDKQEKISSHVNGREMLPIDPRGAWMMGLFMALGYDQPPVGEILLQYLPNCSLFSKAEWAVVEENLWATSNSIGLSKSLFVPLFFERSWFPFKQLFLRHPVTAYRWVSTKLIRSLLGSYLGVKVSLKELINIGRESLSIKESLNGSTIPPLPQRFTINAFSNHPKGRVIPFHKLVERYQFLRALDLAKYRRG
;
A
#
# COMPACT_ATOMS: atom_id res chain seq x y z
N MET A 1 3.23 13.14 -34.34
CA MET A 1 2.36 11.97 -34.08
C MET A 1 1.36 12.45 -33.05
N GLN A 2 0.12 12.75 -33.45
CA GLN A 2 -0.91 13.21 -32.50
C GLN A 2 -1.05 12.14 -31.41
N GLU A 3 -0.80 12.50 -30.15
CA GLU A 3 -1.09 11.61 -29.03
C GLU A 3 -2.60 11.36 -29.03
N GLU A 4 -3.03 10.14 -29.39
CA GLU A 4 -4.43 9.73 -29.30
C GLU A 4 -4.86 9.86 -27.83
N LYS A 5 -5.69 10.86 -27.54
CA LYS A 5 -6.35 10.99 -26.25
C LYS A 5 -7.61 10.15 -26.23
N TRP A 6 -7.89 9.49 -25.11
CA TRP A 6 -9.17 8.81 -24.89
C TRP A 6 -9.98 9.54 -23.83
N VAL A 7 -11.29 9.60 -24.07
CA VAL A 7 -12.24 10.24 -23.17
C VAL A 7 -12.71 9.20 -22.16
N GLN A 8 -12.49 9.49 -20.88
CA GLN A 8 -12.98 8.66 -19.79
C GLN A 8 -14.10 9.36 -19.05
N LYS A 9 -15.17 8.62 -18.76
CA LYS A 9 -16.27 9.05 -17.91
C LYS A 9 -15.92 8.78 -16.45
N TYR A 10 -16.21 9.73 -15.58
CA TYR A 10 -16.09 9.57 -14.13
C TYR A 10 -17.29 10.17 -13.42
N LEU A 11 -17.57 9.66 -12.23
CA LEU A 11 -18.63 10.11 -11.36
C LEU A 11 -18.09 11.20 -10.43
N TYR A 12 -18.56 12.43 -10.59
CA TYR A 12 -18.21 13.54 -9.69
C TYR A 12 -19.32 13.69 -8.65
N VAL A 13 -18.95 13.58 -7.37
CA VAL A 13 -19.87 13.59 -6.23
C VAL A 13 -19.53 14.78 -5.32
N ASP A 14 -20.48 15.70 -5.20
CA ASP A 14 -20.45 16.81 -4.24
C ASP A 14 -21.26 16.42 -3.01
N LEU A 15 -20.56 16.16 -1.91
CA LEU A 15 -21.14 15.72 -0.64
C LEU A 15 -21.86 16.87 0.08
N SER A 16 -21.42 18.11 -0.10
CA SER A 16 -22.01 19.29 0.53
C SER A 16 -23.40 19.58 -0.05
N GLY A 17 -23.51 19.47 -1.38
CA GLY A 17 -24.76 19.63 -2.11
C GLY A 17 -25.60 18.35 -2.18
N GLN A 18 -25.05 17.19 -1.82
CA GLN A 18 -25.61 15.86 -2.09
C GLN A 18 -26.04 15.71 -3.55
N LYS A 19 -25.13 16.10 -4.46
CA LYS A 19 -25.34 16.05 -5.90
C LYS A 19 -24.26 15.22 -6.53
N TRP A 20 -24.60 14.55 -7.61
CA TRP A 20 -23.63 13.89 -8.46
C TRP A 20 -23.85 14.30 -9.91
N SER A 21 -22.78 14.19 -10.71
CA SER A 21 -22.83 14.39 -12.15
C SER A 21 -21.87 13.43 -12.84
N GLU A 22 -22.24 12.95 -14.01
CA GLU A 22 -21.28 12.34 -14.92
C GLU A 22 -20.44 13.44 -15.57
N ARG A 23 -19.12 13.29 -15.50
CA ARG A 23 -18.16 14.17 -16.17
C ARG A 23 -17.22 13.35 -17.04
N THR A 24 -16.54 14.03 -17.95
CA THR A 24 -15.53 13.43 -18.80
C THR A 24 -14.18 14.09 -18.62
N THR A 25 -13.12 13.30 -18.82
CA THR A 25 -11.74 13.80 -18.88
C THR A 25 -11.03 13.20 -20.08
N SER A 26 -10.08 13.94 -20.63
CA SER A 26 -9.26 13.52 -21.75
C SER A 26 -7.85 13.23 -21.25
N VAL A 27 -7.45 11.96 -21.29
CA VAL A 27 -6.12 11.50 -20.84
C VAL A 27 -5.41 10.76 -21.98
N LYS A 28 -4.12 10.46 -21.84
CA LYS A 28 -3.41 9.66 -22.85
C LYS A 28 -3.97 8.23 -22.89
N LYS A 29 -4.03 7.62 -24.07
CA LYS A 29 -4.55 6.25 -24.23
C LYS A 29 -3.80 5.26 -23.34
N GLY A 30 -4.54 4.47 -22.58
CA GLY A 30 -3.98 3.49 -21.63
C GLY A 30 -3.74 4.01 -20.21
N VAL A 31 -3.99 5.30 -19.95
CA VAL A 31 -3.97 5.90 -18.60
C VAL A 31 -5.25 5.55 -17.84
N GLY A 32 -5.10 4.82 -16.75
CA GLY A 32 -6.14 4.46 -15.78
C GLY A 32 -5.54 4.47 -14.37
N GLY A 33 -6.25 3.85 -13.42
CA GLY A 33 -5.76 3.53 -12.08
C GLY A 33 -5.12 4.73 -11.40
N GLU A 34 -3.94 4.54 -10.83
CA GLU A 34 -3.24 5.57 -10.08
C GLU A 34 -2.96 6.84 -10.90
N ALA A 35 -2.52 6.71 -12.16
CA ALA A 35 -2.33 7.88 -13.04
C ALA A 35 -3.63 8.66 -13.27
N LEU A 36 -4.75 7.97 -13.49
CA LEU A 36 -6.07 8.62 -13.62
C LEU A 36 -6.50 9.28 -12.30
N ALA A 37 -6.28 8.64 -11.16
CA ALA A 37 -6.62 9.18 -9.85
C ALA A 37 -5.83 10.46 -9.54
N TYR A 38 -4.52 10.49 -9.81
CA TYR A 38 -3.70 11.71 -9.68
C TYR A 38 -4.13 12.80 -10.67
N HIS A 39 -4.44 12.44 -11.92
CA HIS A 39 -4.97 13.39 -12.91
C HIS A 39 -6.27 14.04 -12.43
N LEU A 40 -7.20 13.24 -11.91
CA LEU A 40 -8.48 13.73 -11.38
C LEU A 40 -8.30 14.54 -10.09
N TYR A 41 -7.36 14.14 -9.23
CA TYR A 41 -7.00 14.93 -8.06
C TYR A 41 -6.48 16.31 -8.48
N ALA A 42 -5.52 16.36 -9.40
CA ALA A 42 -4.96 17.62 -9.89
C ALA A 42 -6.02 18.51 -10.56
N LEU A 43 -6.95 17.91 -11.31
CA LEU A 43 -8.05 18.62 -11.96
C LEU A 43 -9.02 19.29 -10.97
N HIS A 44 -9.25 18.66 -9.81
CA HIS A 44 -10.20 19.11 -8.80
C HIS A 44 -9.52 19.51 -7.49
N GLN A 45 -8.23 19.84 -7.50
CA GLN A 45 -7.41 20.00 -6.29
C GLN A 45 -7.95 21.03 -5.30
N GLU A 46 -8.63 22.07 -5.80
CA GLU A 46 -9.20 23.17 -5.01
C GLU A 46 -10.36 22.69 -4.11
N ASP A 47 -10.99 21.56 -4.47
CA ASP A 47 -12.09 20.95 -3.71
C ASP A 47 -11.60 19.87 -2.71
N GLU A 48 -10.28 19.70 -2.57
CA GLU A 48 -9.61 18.67 -1.78
C GLU A 48 -10.23 17.27 -1.96
N PRO A 49 -10.14 16.68 -3.18
CA PRO A 49 -10.88 15.49 -3.53
C PRO A 49 -10.26 14.23 -2.93
N LEU A 50 -11.09 13.21 -2.73
CA LEU A 50 -10.64 11.82 -2.62
C LEU A 50 -11.09 11.07 -3.88
N CYS A 51 -10.11 10.60 -4.65
CA CYS A 51 -10.32 9.98 -5.96
C CYS A 51 -10.18 8.46 -5.86
N PHE A 52 -11.10 7.73 -6.48
CA PHE A 52 -11.06 6.30 -6.66
C PHE A 52 -11.06 6.00 -8.16
N ALA A 53 -10.06 5.28 -8.68
CA ALA A 53 -9.92 5.03 -10.11
C ALA A 53 -9.64 3.57 -10.43
N LEU A 54 -10.31 3.08 -11.46
CA LEU A 54 -10.10 1.76 -12.03
C LEU A 54 -8.88 1.75 -12.94
N GLY A 55 -8.09 0.70 -12.85
CA GLY A 55 -7.04 0.42 -13.81
C GLY A 55 -7.58 0.30 -15.25
N THR A 56 -6.72 0.54 -16.23
CA THR A 56 -7.11 0.44 -17.65
C THR A 56 -7.71 -0.92 -18.01
N LEU A 57 -7.15 -2.00 -17.46
CA LEU A 57 -7.56 -3.39 -17.72
C LEU A 57 -8.63 -3.89 -16.73
N SER A 58 -9.02 -3.09 -15.73
CA SER A 58 -10.04 -3.51 -14.75
C SER A 58 -11.39 -3.72 -15.41
N GLY A 59 -12.08 -4.79 -15.01
CA GLY A 59 -13.32 -5.29 -15.64
C GLY A 59 -13.11 -6.14 -16.90
N SER A 60 -11.87 -6.26 -17.40
CA SER A 60 -11.56 -7.19 -18.49
C SER A 60 -11.57 -8.65 -17.99
N PRO A 61 -11.64 -9.66 -18.89
CA PRO A 61 -11.58 -11.06 -18.47
C PRO A 61 -10.17 -11.51 -18.00
N LEU A 62 -9.23 -10.57 -17.82
CA LEU A 62 -7.88 -10.86 -17.38
C LEU A 62 -7.85 -11.11 -15.87
N PRO A 63 -7.33 -12.26 -15.39
CA PRO A 63 -7.24 -12.53 -13.96
C PRO A 63 -6.36 -11.50 -13.26
N CYS A 64 -6.65 -11.24 -11.98
CA CYS A 64 -5.89 -10.34 -11.12
C CYS A 64 -5.78 -8.88 -11.64
N THR A 65 -6.82 -8.35 -12.29
CA THR A 65 -6.81 -6.98 -12.85
C THR A 65 -7.82 -5.99 -12.28
N ASN A 66 -8.61 -6.42 -11.29
CA ASN A 66 -9.54 -5.54 -10.59
C ASN A 66 -8.83 -4.90 -9.40
N THR A 67 -8.06 -3.85 -9.69
CA THR A 67 -7.45 -3.00 -8.66
C THR A 67 -8.15 -1.64 -8.61
N LEU A 68 -8.31 -1.14 -7.39
CA LEU A 68 -8.77 0.21 -7.09
C LEU A 68 -7.57 1.05 -6.71
N SER A 69 -7.39 2.20 -7.35
CA SER A 69 -6.40 3.20 -6.94
C SER A 69 -7.07 4.34 -6.21
N LEU A 70 -6.59 4.65 -5.02
CA LEU A 70 -7.07 5.74 -4.17
C LEU A 70 -6.02 6.84 -4.16
N VAL A 71 -6.42 8.09 -4.40
CA VAL A 71 -5.53 9.25 -4.31
C VAL A 71 -6.22 10.37 -3.53
N GLY A 72 -5.52 10.90 -2.53
CA GLY A 72 -6.00 11.98 -1.68
C GLY A 72 -4.85 12.65 -0.93
N ARG A 73 -5.15 13.79 -0.27
CA ARG A 73 -4.20 14.44 0.64
C ARG A 73 -4.17 13.68 1.96
N SER A 74 -3.03 13.07 2.27
CA SER A 74 -2.82 12.33 3.52
C SER A 74 -2.90 13.28 4.72
N ILE A 75 -3.73 12.93 5.71
CA ILE A 75 -3.86 13.69 6.96
C ILE A 75 -2.56 13.65 7.76
N ALA A 76 -1.86 12.51 7.78
CA ALA A 76 -0.62 12.33 8.53
C ALA A 76 0.55 13.15 7.96
N THR A 77 0.62 13.29 6.63
CA THR A 77 1.83 13.83 5.96
C THR A 77 1.62 15.15 5.23
N GLY A 78 0.37 15.55 4.98
CA GLY A 78 -0.01 16.73 4.17
C GLY A 78 0.24 16.58 2.67
N ARG A 79 0.84 15.46 2.24
CA ARG A 79 1.18 15.16 0.84
C ARG A 79 0.03 14.48 0.14
N VAL A 80 -0.08 14.70 -1.18
CA VAL A 80 -1.01 13.96 -2.04
C VAL A 80 -0.36 12.62 -2.38
N GLU A 81 -0.96 11.55 -1.91
CA GLU A 81 -0.39 10.21 -2.02
C GLU A 81 -1.40 9.26 -2.65
N GLY A 82 -0.90 8.10 -3.08
CA GLY A 82 -1.66 7.11 -3.82
C GLY A 82 -1.41 5.72 -3.28
N GLU A 83 -2.44 4.89 -3.30
CA GLU A 83 -2.31 3.46 -3.03
C GLU A 83 -3.26 2.68 -3.95
N SER A 84 -2.79 1.52 -4.42
CA SER A 84 -3.57 0.64 -5.27
C SER A 84 -3.71 -0.72 -4.60
N SER A 85 -4.92 -1.23 -4.48
CA SER A 85 -5.17 -2.58 -3.95
C SER A 85 -6.13 -3.35 -4.84
N SER A 86 -6.03 -4.68 -4.82
CA SER A 86 -7.05 -5.54 -5.43
C SER A 86 -8.35 -5.37 -4.65
N SER A 87 -9.47 -5.25 -5.35
CA SER A 87 -10.74 -4.93 -4.70
C SER A 87 -11.95 -5.46 -5.46
N LEU A 88 -12.88 -6.07 -4.74
CA LEU A 88 -14.19 -6.47 -5.27
C LEU A 88 -15.06 -5.25 -5.62
N PHE A 89 -14.96 -4.17 -4.85
CA PHE A 89 -15.56 -2.87 -5.18
C PHE A 89 -15.14 -2.40 -6.58
N SER A 90 -13.86 -2.54 -6.94
CA SER A 90 -13.38 -2.20 -8.28
C SER A 90 -13.97 -3.09 -9.38
N ALA A 91 -14.20 -4.37 -9.09
CA ALA A 91 -14.81 -5.30 -10.03
C ALA A 91 -16.27 -4.92 -10.32
N SER A 92 -17.04 -4.56 -9.29
CA SER A 92 -18.41 -4.07 -9.47
C SER A 92 -18.44 -2.69 -10.16
N LEU A 93 -17.58 -1.75 -9.75
CA LEU A 93 -17.50 -0.42 -10.39
C LEU A 93 -17.13 -0.53 -11.88
N ALA A 94 -16.33 -1.52 -12.28
CA ALA A 94 -15.96 -1.73 -13.68
C ALA A 94 -17.15 -2.09 -14.58
N THR A 95 -18.24 -2.60 -13.99
CA THR A 95 -19.52 -2.90 -14.67
C THR A 95 -20.47 -1.70 -14.75
N LEU A 96 -20.07 -0.56 -14.20
CA LEU A 96 -20.75 0.74 -14.35
C LEU A 96 -20.12 1.56 -15.49
N PRO A 97 -20.79 2.61 -16.01
CA PRO A 97 -20.28 3.40 -17.12
C PRO A 97 -19.01 4.21 -16.77
N TRP A 98 -18.73 4.42 -15.49
CA TRP A 98 -17.63 5.25 -15.01
C TRP A 98 -16.33 4.46 -14.80
N ARG A 99 -15.20 5.16 -14.97
CA ARG A 99 -13.84 4.65 -14.71
C ARG A 99 -13.27 5.13 -13.37
N ALA A 100 -13.92 6.11 -12.75
CA ALA A 100 -13.49 6.68 -11.49
C ALA A 100 -14.66 7.35 -10.75
N ILE A 101 -14.46 7.55 -9.45
CA ILE A 101 -15.32 8.34 -8.56
C ILE A 101 -14.44 9.44 -7.95
N VAL A 102 -14.95 10.67 -7.93
CA VAL A 102 -14.29 11.83 -7.31
C VAL A 102 -15.22 12.37 -6.24
N LEU A 103 -14.81 12.25 -4.97
CA LEU A 103 -15.56 12.77 -3.83
C LEU A 103 -15.03 14.15 -3.42
N THR A 104 -15.92 15.14 -3.41
CA THR A 104 -15.64 16.54 -3.03
C THR A 104 -16.61 17.02 -1.97
N GLY A 105 -16.27 18.13 -1.31
CA GLY A 105 -17.10 18.69 -0.24
C GLY A 105 -17.15 17.82 1.02
N VAL A 106 -18.07 18.17 1.93
CA VAL A 106 -18.28 17.50 3.22
C VAL A 106 -19.78 17.35 3.44
N GLY A 107 -20.22 16.12 3.72
CA GLY A 107 -21.61 15.84 4.03
C GLY A 107 -22.08 16.53 5.31
N ARG A 108 -23.35 16.94 5.39
CA ARG A 108 -23.91 17.55 6.60
C ARG A 108 -24.06 16.57 7.78
N ARG A 109 -24.14 15.28 7.48
CA ARG A 109 -24.31 14.17 8.42
C ARG A 109 -23.59 12.94 7.86
N LEU A 110 -23.24 12.01 8.73
CA LEU A 110 -22.64 10.74 8.36
C LEU A 110 -23.56 9.98 7.38
N MET A 111 -23.04 9.59 6.23
CA MET A 111 -23.79 8.95 5.15
C MET A 111 -23.07 7.75 4.54
N SER A 112 -23.83 6.89 3.88
CA SER A 112 -23.32 5.87 2.97
C SER A 112 -23.72 6.26 1.55
N LEU A 113 -22.81 6.05 0.61
CA LEU A 113 -23.03 6.35 -0.79
C LEU A 113 -23.34 5.04 -1.51
N HIS A 114 -24.56 4.90 -2.02
CA HIS A 114 -24.96 3.77 -2.85
C HIS A 114 -24.82 4.15 -4.32
N ILE A 115 -23.99 3.42 -5.04
CA ILE A 115 -23.57 3.74 -6.40
C ILE A 115 -24.09 2.66 -7.34
N SER A 116 -24.95 3.04 -8.28
CA SER A 116 -25.56 2.15 -9.26
C SER A 116 -25.46 2.76 -10.66
N SER A 117 -25.94 2.05 -11.69
CA SER A 117 -26.00 2.59 -13.06
C SER A 117 -26.88 3.84 -13.18
N ARG A 118 -27.74 4.10 -12.19
CA ARG A 118 -28.63 5.27 -12.14
C ARG A 118 -27.97 6.50 -11.52
N GLY A 119 -26.89 6.34 -10.76
CA GLY A 119 -26.25 7.45 -10.06
C GLY A 119 -25.73 7.12 -8.66
N VAL A 120 -25.74 8.14 -7.80
CA VAL A 120 -25.42 8.04 -6.37
C VAL A 120 -26.66 8.38 -5.55
N ASP A 121 -27.03 7.47 -4.67
CA ASP A 121 -27.99 7.69 -3.59
C ASP A 121 -27.24 7.99 -2.30
N PHE A 122 -27.64 9.08 -1.62
CA PHE A 122 -27.02 9.57 -0.39
C PHE A 122 -27.88 9.12 0.80
N GLU A 123 -27.49 8.03 1.46
CA GLU A 123 -28.24 7.47 2.58
C GLU A 123 -27.67 7.94 3.92
N VAL A 124 -28.49 8.62 4.74
CA VAL A 124 -28.11 8.96 6.11
C VAL A 124 -27.84 7.67 6.89
N SER A 125 -26.63 7.53 7.41
CA SER A 125 -26.12 6.28 7.97
C SER A 125 -25.81 6.40 9.45
N GLU A 126 -26.66 7.12 10.18
CA GLU A 126 -26.61 7.18 11.65
C GLU A 126 -26.71 5.78 12.28
N ARG A 127 -27.32 4.81 11.58
CA ARG A 127 -27.33 3.39 12.00
C ARG A 127 -25.94 2.79 12.18
N PHE A 128 -24.93 3.28 11.45
CA PHE A 128 -23.55 2.77 11.51
C PHE A 128 -22.66 3.56 12.47
N LEU A 129 -23.18 4.62 13.09
CA LEU A 129 -22.40 5.50 13.96
C LEU A 129 -21.83 4.71 15.13
N GLY A 130 -20.51 4.77 15.28
CA GLY A 130 -19.79 4.08 16.34
C GLY A 130 -19.77 2.55 16.26
N MET A 131 -20.24 1.97 15.15
CA MET A 131 -20.14 0.52 14.94
C MET A 131 -18.72 0.09 14.59
N HIS A 132 -18.38 -1.13 15.03
CA HIS A 132 -17.18 -1.83 14.61
C HIS A 132 -17.31 -2.34 13.17
N LEU A 133 -16.17 -2.59 12.50
CA LEU A 133 -16.16 -3.01 11.09
C LEU A 133 -16.86 -4.34 10.85
N SER A 134 -16.78 -5.32 11.74
CA SER A 134 -17.53 -6.58 11.59
C SER A 134 -19.05 -6.36 11.51
N GLN A 135 -19.59 -5.45 12.33
CA GLN A 135 -21.01 -5.12 12.36
C GLN A 135 -21.43 -4.44 11.05
N ILE A 136 -20.63 -3.49 10.57
CA ILE A 136 -20.87 -2.80 9.29
C ILE A 136 -20.84 -3.80 8.14
N ASN A 137 -19.83 -4.67 8.10
CA ASN A 137 -19.69 -5.69 7.06
C ASN A 137 -20.84 -6.72 7.09
N GLN A 138 -21.41 -6.99 8.26
CA GLN A 138 -22.58 -7.86 8.39
C GLN A 138 -23.84 -7.22 7.79
N GLU A 139 -24.03 -5.92 8.00
CA GLU A 139 -25.14 -5.14 7.43
C GLU A 139 -25.00 -4.93 5.92
N LEU A 140 -23.77 -4.74 5.43
CA LEU A 140 -23.44 -4.57 4.00
C LEU A 140 -23.17 -5.90 3.28
N LYS A 141 -23.54 -7.02 3.89
CA LYS A 141 -23.19 -8.36 3.41
C LYS A 141 -23.84 -8.65 2.06
N GLY A 142 -23.01 -8.99 1.08
CA GLY A 142 -23.43 -9.30 -0.29
C GLY A 142 -23.17 -8.17 -1.27
N ASP A 143 -22.92 -6.95 -0.77
CA ASP A 143 -22.55 -5.82 -1.59
C ASP A 143 -21.04 -5.66 -1.71
N ALA A 144 -20.58 -5.12 -2.85
CA ALA A 144 -19.20 -4.69 -2.98
C ALA A 144 -19.05 -3.33 -2.31
N SER A 145 -18.44 -3.31 -1.12
CA SER A 145 -18.42 -2.13 -0.26
C SER A 145 -17.04 -1.79 0.29
N LEU A 146 -16.86 -0.49 0.55
CA LEU A 146 -15.73 0.07 1.28
C LEU A 146 -16.28 0.79 2.50
N ALA A 147 -15.67 0.61 3.67
CA ALA A 147 -16.14 1.22 4.91
C ALA A 147 -14.99 1.76 5.77
N ILE A 148 -15.34 2.64 6.70
CA ILE A 148 -14.45 3.10 7.78
C ILE A 148 -15.00 2.65 9.14
N GLY A 149 -14.08 2.29 10.05
CA GLY A 149 -14.42 2.02 11.45
C GLY A 149 -14.55 3.31 12.28
N LEU A 150 -14.69 3.14 13.59
CA LEU A 150 -14.78 4.23 14.56
C LEU A 150 -13.57 5.17 14.53
N ALA A 151 -12.37 4.65 14.29
CA ALA A 151 -11.17 5.47 14.13
C ALA A 151 -11.25 6.42 12.93
N GLY A 152 -11.93 6.00 11.85
CA GLY A 152 -12.20 6.86 10.70
C GLY A 152 -13.17 7.99 11.04
N GLU A 153 -14.27 7.68 11.71
CA GLU A 153 -15.25 8.69 12.19
C GLU A 153 -14.60 9.75 13.08
N ARG A 154 -13.61 9.33 13.88
CA ARG A 154 -12.84 10.19 14.78
C ARG A 154 -11.66 10.89 14.12
N GLU A 155 -11.50 10.75 12.81
CA GLU A 155 -10.38 11.30 12.03
C GLU A 155 -8.99 10.93 12.55
N VAL A 156 -8.83 9.72 13.10
CA VAL A 156 -7.53 9.23 13.57
C VAL A 156 -6.59 9.11 12.36
N PRO A 157 -5.41 9.76 12.32
CA PRO A 157 -4.53 9.76 11.15
C PRO A 157 -4.07 8.36 10.68
N LEU A 158 -4.18 7.36 11.56
CA LEU A 158 -3.86 5.95 11.29
C LEU A 158 -5.03 5.15 10.70
N ALA A 159 -6.22 5.76 10.58
CA ALA A 159 -7.42 5.09 10.11
C ALA A 159 -7.34 4.78 8.61
N SER A 160 -7.72 3.56 8.25
CA SER A 160 -7.74 3.10 6.85
C SER A 160 -9.17 2.98 6.32
N ILE A 161 -9.30 2.99 5.00
CA ILE A 161 -10.48 2.44 4.32
C ILE A 161 -10.34 0.92 4.28
N PHE A 162 -11.42 0.19 4.54
CA PHE A 162 -11.45 -1.26 4.55
C PHE A 162 -12.41 -1.82 3.50
N GLU A 163 -12.02 -2.94 2.89
CA GLU A 163 -12.91 -3.86 2.18
C GLU A 163 -12.97 -5.15 3.00
N GLY A 164 -14.09 -5.40 3.70
CA GLY A 164 -14.17 -6.50 4.66
C GLY A 164 -13.19 -6.31 5.83
N ASP A 165 -12.29 -7.27 6.04
CA ASP A 165 -11.22 -7.27 7.05
C ASP A 165 -9.87 -6.77 6.48
N HIS A 166 -9.84 -6.27 5.24
CA HIS A 166 -8.62 -5.87 4.56
C HIS A 166 -8.47 -4.34 4.48
N PRO A 167 -7.45 -3.73 5.12
CA PRO A 167 -7.15 -2.32 4.95
C PRO A 167 -6.57 -2.05 3.56
N LEU A 168 -7.09 -1.04 2.86
CA LEU A 168 -6.61 -0.70 1.52
C LEU A 168 -5.36 0.17 1.52
N GLU A 169 -5.11 0.93 2.59
CA GLU A 169 -4.08 1.98 2.59
C GLU A 169 -3.56 2.34 3.99
N ARG A 170 -2.53 3.21 4.04
CA ARG A 170 -1.78 3.64 5.24
C ARG A 170 -1.51 5.15 5.28
N TRP A 171 -2.18 5.90 4.42
CA TRP A 171 -2.10 7.34 4.25
C TRP A 171 -3.13 8.11 5.07
N GLY A 172 -4.09 7.43 5.68
CA GLY A 172 -5.13 8.04 6.52
C GLY A 172 -6.38 8.41 5.73
N PHE A 173 -6.65 7.74 4.59
CA PHE A 173 -7.85 8.00 3.80
C PHE A 173 -9.12 7.55 4.52
N GLY A 174 -9.03 6.62 5.48
CA GLY A 174 -10.14 6.31 6.39
C GLY A 174 -10.59 7.54 7.19
N ALA A 175 -9.64 8.29 7.75
CA ALA A 175 -9.93 9.55 8.42
C ALA A 175 -10.40 10.64 7.45
N LEU A 176 -9.91 10.63 6.20
CA LEU A 176 -10.38 11.57 5.17
C LEU A 176 -11.85 11.33 4.78
N LEU A 177 -12.29 10.07 4.68
CA LEU A 177 -13.71 9.74 4.50
C LEU A 177 -14.54 10.16 5.71
N GLY A 178 -14.04 9.92 6.92
CA GLY A 178 -14.69 10.38 8.16
C GLY A 178 -14.89 11.89 8.19
N ARG A 179 -13.84 12.67 7.88
CA ARG A 179 -13.91 14.14 7.75
C ARG A 179 -14.94 14.59 6.72
N LYS A 180 -15.10 13.83 5.64
CA LYS A 180 -16.10 14.08 4.59
C LYS A 180 -17.51 13.59 4.98
N ASN A 181 -17.68 13.05 6.18
CA ASN A 181 -18.89 12.43 6.70
C ASN A 181 -19.40 11.24 5.84
N VAL A 182 -18.48 10.45 5.29
CA VAL A 182 -18.81 9.24 4.53
C VAL A 182 -18.38 8.01 5.32
N LYS A 183 -19.35 7.18 5.70
CA LYS A 183 -19.15 5.94 6.46
C LYS A 183 -18.83 4.75 5.57
N ALA A 184 -19.52 4.66 4.44
CA ALA A 184 -19.34 3.59 3.48
C ALA A 184 -19.61 4.05 2.04
N LEU A 185 -18.97 3.37 1.10
CA LEU A 185 -19.32 3.40 -0.32
C LEU A 185 -19.74 1.99 -0.70
N VAL A 186 -20.91 1.87 -1.32
CA VAL A 186 -21.49 0.61 -1.77
C VAL A 186 -21.69 0.70 -3.26
N VAL A 187 -21.21 -0.29 -4.02
CA VAL A 187 -21.37 -0.33 -5.47
C VAL A 187 -22.17 -1.55 -5.89
N GLU A 188 -23.26 -1.29 -6.59
CA GLU A 188 -24.04 -2.30 -7.28
C GLU A 188 -23.35 -2.72 -8.58
N ARG A 189 -23.52 -3.99 -8.95
CA ARG A 189 -23.14 -4.45 -10.30
C ARG A 189 -24.07 -3.84 -11.34
N GLY A 190 -23.51 -3.39 -12.45
CA GLY A 190 -24.23 -3.00 -13.66
C GLY A 190 -23.96 -3.95 -14.83
N ASP A 191 -24.29 -3.48 -16.02
CA ASP A 191 -24.31 -4.28 -17.25
C ASP A 191 -23.17 -3.97 -18.23
N VAL A 192 -22.27 -3.03 -17.88
CA VAL A 192 -21.18 -2.62 -18.78
C VAL A 192 -20.14 -3.74 -18.88
N LYS A 193 -19.92 -4.23 -20.10
CA LYS A 193 -18.86 -5.18 -20.42
C LYS A 193 -17.61 -4.46 -20.93
N ARG A 194 -16.45 -4.80 -20.37
CA ARG A 194 -15.15 -4.20 -20.72
C ARG A 194 -14.35 -5.18 -21.57
N GLU A 195 -14.65 -5.21 -22.87
CA GLU A 195 -14.04 -6.14 -23.80
C GLU A 195 -12.77 -5.58 -24.46
N ALA A 196 -11.86 -6.48 -24.84
CA ALA A 196 -10.67 -6.11 -25.60
C ALA A 196 -11.05 -5.79 -27.05
N VAL A 197 -10.43 -4.77 -27.63
CA VAL A 197 -10.63 -4.42 -29.05
C VAL A 197 -10.17 -5.56 -29.98
N GLU A 198 -9.06 -6.22 -29.67
CA GLU A 198 -8.54 -7.36 -30.42
C GLU A 198 -8.71 -8.68 -29.62
N VAL A 199 -9.94 -9.20 -29.58
CA VAL A 199 -10.36 -10.34 -28.74
C VAL A 199 -9.43 -11.56 -28.87
N GLU A 200 -9.11 -12.01 -30.09
CA GLU A 200 -8.27 -13.19 -30.30
C GLU A 200 -6.83 -13.01 -29.82
N LYS A 201 -6.23 -11.84 -30.10
CA LYS A 201 -4.87 -11.53 -29.64
C LYS A 201 -4.82 -11.38 -28.13
N PHE A 202 -5.86 -10.82 -27.54
CA PHE A 202 -6.01 -10.72 -26.09
C PHE A 202 -6.09 -12.11 -25.46
N ALA A 203 -6.96 -12.99 -25.98
CA ALA A 203 -7.07 -14.38 -25.51
C ALA A 203 -5.74 -15.15 -25.61
N LEU A 204 -4.97 -14.98 -26.69
CA LEU A 204 -3.65 -15.58 -26.81
C LEU A 204 -2.66 -15.04 -25.77
N ALA A 205 -2.72 -13.74 -25.47
CA ALA A 205 -1.90 -13.13 -24.44
C ALA A 205 -2.32 -13.59 -23.03
N MET A 206 -3.62 -13.78 -22.76
CA MET A 206 -4.12 -14.37 -21.51
C MET A 206 -3.59 -15.78 -21.30
N ARG A 207 -3.63 -16.66 -22.32
CA ARG A 207 -3.03 -18.01 -22.24
C ARG A 207 -1.54 -18.00 -21.92
N ARG A 208 -0.82 -16.95 -22.37
CA ARG A 208 0.60 -16.76 -22.04
C ARG A 208 0.79 -16.28 -20.60
N LEU A 209 -0.12 -15.46 -20.10
CA LEU A 209 -0.16 -15.02 -18.70
C LEU A 209 -0.41 -16.19 -17.77
N GLU A 210 -1.43 -17.01 -18.02
CA GLU A 210 -1.74 -18.21 -17.23
C GLU A 210 -0.53 -19.14 -17.13
N LYS A 211 0.16 -19.38 -18.26
CA LYS A 211 1.41 -20.17 -18.27
C LYS A 211 2.54 -19.52 -17.49
N ALA A 212 2.62 -18.19 -17.44
CA ALA A 212 3.63 -17.49 -16.66
C ALA A 212 3.32 -17.59 -15.15
N ILE A 213 2.05 -17.42 -14.78
CA ILE A 213 1.55 -17.59 -13.40
C ILE A 213 1.82 -19.01 -12.91
N ALA A 214 1.39 -20.03 -13.67
CA ALA A 214 1.53 -21.44 -13.31
C ALA A 214 2.98 -21.92 -13.17
N ARG A 215 3.94 -21.21 -13.77
CA ARG A 215 5.37 -21.55 -13.74
C ARG A 215 6.18 -20.68 -12.79
N SER A 216 5.54 -19.76 -12.07
CA SER A 216 6.22 -18.79 -11.22
C SER A 216 6.68 -19.43 -9.91
N PRO A 217 7.99 -19.51 -9.65
CA PRO A 217 8.49 -19.92 -8.33
C PRO A 217 8.04 -18.95 -7.23
N TYR A 218 8.08 -17.64 -7.50
CA TYR A 218 7.62 -16.63 -6.55
C TYR A 218 6.17 -16.87 -6.14
N LEU A 219 5.24 -16.99 -7.09
CA LEU A 219 3.83 -17.26 -6.76
C LEU A 219 3.64 -18.63 -6.10
N THR A 220 4.48 -19.62 -6.38
CA THR A 220 4.43 -20.93 -5.73
C THR A 220 4.81 -20.84 -4.25
N THR A 221 5.94 -20.21 -3.92
CA THR A 221 6.35 -19.95 -2.52
C THR A 221 5.29 -19.14 -1.80
N LEU A 222 4.84 -18.08 -2.44
CA LEU A 222 3.85 -17.16 -1.92
C LEU A 222 2.49 -17.84 -1.71
N ALA A 223 2.15 -18.85 -2.52
CA ALA A 223 0.98 -19.67 -2.33
C ALA A 223 1.11 -20.65 -1.16
N ASN A 224 2.28 -21.25 -0.97
CA ASN A 224 2.46 -22.24 0.09
C ASN A 224 2.72 -21.60 1.46
N GLU A 225 3.40 -20.45 1.48
CA GLU A 225 3.96 -19.86 2.69
C GLU A 225 3.47 -18.44 2.99
N GLY A 226 2.77 -17.79 2.05
CA GLY A 226 2.52 -16.36 2.12
C GLY A 226 3.82 -15.55 1.95
N ASP A 227 3.75 -14.25 2.27
CA ASP A 227 4.93 -13.38 2.32
C ASP A 227 5.72 -13.54 3.64
N LEU A 228 5.18 -14.28 4.62
CA LEU A 228 5.85 -14.65 5.87
C LEU A 228 7.17 -15.42 5.65
N SER A 229 7.35 -16.04 4.47
CA SER A 229 8.61 -16.62 4.00
C SER A 229 9.80 -15.64 4.08
N LEU A 230 9.54 -14.34 4.07
CA LEU A 230 10.56 -13.29 4.21
C LEU A 230 11.15 -13.18 5.63
N LEU A 231 10.51 -13.74 6.67
CA LEU A 231 11.00 -13.67 8.06
C LEU A 231 12.35 -14.34 8.23
N GLU A 232 12.54 -15.56 7.72
CA GLU A 232 13.79 -16.29 7.88
C GLU A 232 14.97 -15.55 7.22
N GLU A 233 14.74 -15.02 6.02
CA GLU A 233 15.74 -14.20 5.34
C GLU A 233 15.98 -12.87 6.07
N GLY A 234 14.91 -12.26 6.59
CA GLY A 234 15.00 -11.03 7.37
C GLY A 234 15.80 -11.18 8.65
N MET A 235 15.66 -12.30 9.34
CA MET A 235 16.47 -12.66 10.51
C MET A 235 17.95 -12.77 10.15
N LYS A 236 18.25 -13.45 9.04
CA LYS A 236 19.62 -13.71 8.56
C LYS A 236 20.32 -12.46 8.04
N ARG A 237 19.62 -11.63 7.26
CA ARG A 237 20.16 -10.39 6.68
C ARG A 237 20.04 -9.18 7.61
N GLY A 238 19.30 -9.34 8.70
CA GLY A 238 19.13 -8.38 9.77
C GLY A 238 18.30 -7.18 9.34
N PHE A 239 17.11 -7.40 8.79
CA PHE A 239 16.15 -6.33 8.49
C PHE A 239 14.80 -6.48 9.22
N CYS A 240 14.65 -7.48 10.10
CA CYS A 240 13.48 -7.59 10.96
C CYS A 240 13.59 -6.59 12.13
N GLY A 241 12.77 -5.56 12.13
CA GLY A 241 12.72 -4.60 13.24
C GLY A 241 12.22 -5.26 14.53
N VAL A 242 12.93 -4.99 15.61
CA VAL A 242 12.57 -5.47 16.95
C VAL A 242 12.62 -4.27 17.92
N ASN A 243 11.64 -4.20 18.82
CA ASN A 243 11.50 -3.14 19.83
C ASN A 243 11.60 -1.72 19.26
N ASN A 244 10.56 -1.25 18.58
CA ASN A 244 10.56 0.04 17.86
C ASN A 244 11.73 0.19 16.88
N ILE A 245 11.97 -0.87 16.09
CA ILE A 245 13.02 -0.93 15.06
C ILE A 245 14.41 -0.55 15.63
N SER A 246 14.66 -0.80 16.92
CA SER A 246 15.96 -0.53 17.54
C SER A 246 16.97 -1.63 17.27
N LEU A 247 16.47 -2.85 17.14
CA LEU A 247 17.22 -4.06 16.88
C LEU A 247 16.82 -4.67 15.52
N ARG A 248 17.66 -5.57 15.01
CA ARG A 248 17.63 -5.99 13.59
C ARG A 248 17.25 -7.46 13.37
N SER A 249 17.16 -8.24 14.45
CA SER A 249 16.76 -9.65 14.45
C SER A 249 16.46 -10.08 15.88
N ASP A 250 15.84 -11.23 16.09
CA ASP A 250 15.71 -11.91 17.39
C ASP A 250 15.49 -13.40 17.12
N PRO A 251 16.20 -14.34 17.77
CA PRO A 251 15.97 -15.77 17.54
C PRO A 251 14.51 -16.21 17.72
N ARG A 252 13.75 -15.53 18.58
CA ARG A 252 12.34 -15.83 18.85
C ARG A 252 11.41 -15.50 17.67
N LEU A 253 11.89 -14.77 16.66
CA LEU A 253 11.18 -14.58 15.38
C LEU A 253 10.82 -15.92 14.72
N PHE A 254 11.56 -16.99 15.03
CA PHE A 254 11.21 -18.36 14.64
C PHE A 254 9.74 -18.70 14.98
N HIS A 255 9.21 -18.25 16.11
CA HIS A 255 7.82 -18.53 16.51
C HIS A 255 6.76 -17.83 15.65
N LEU A 256 7.17 -16.87 14.82
CA LEU A 256 6.31 -16.12 13.91
C LEU A 256 6.43 -16.59 12.45
N THR A 257 7.29 -17.57 12.15
CA THR A 257 7.47 -18.07 10.77
C THR A 257 6.23 -18.82 10.28
N THR A 258 6.09 -18.94 8.97
CA THR A 258 5.03 -19.73 8.34
C THR A 258 4.95 -21.15 8.90
N SER A 259 6.09 -21.83 9.07
CA SER A 259 6.13 -23.21 9.58
C SER A 259 5.55 -23.32 10.98
N GLU A 260 5.88 -22.38 11.87
CA GLU A 260 5.31 -22.34 13.22
C GLU A 260 3.85 -21.93 13.24
N MET A 261 3.44 -21.00 12.37
CA MET A 261 2.03 -20.62 12.21
C MET A 261 1.19 -21.82 11.76
N VAL A 262 1.62 -22.53 10.71
CA VAL A 262 0.94 -23.72 10.20
C VAL A 262 0.89 -24.84 11.24
N ARG A 263 1.98 -25.05 11.98
CA ARG A 263 2.05 -26.06 13.04
C ARG A 263 1.03 -25.80 14.16
N ARG A 264 0.79 -24.54 14.52
CA ARG A 264 -0.08 -24.16 15.66
C ARG A 264 -1.53 -23.95 15.28
N TYR A 265 -1.80 -23.33 14.14
CA TYR A 265 -3.14 -22.86 13.76
C TYR A 265 -3.74 -23.60 12.57
N GLY A 266 -3.00 -24.56 11.99
CA GLY A 266 -3.45 -25.38 10.86
C GLY A 266 -2.97 -24.86 9.50
N PRO A 267 -3.32 -25.57 8.41
CA PRO A 267 -2.82 -25.23 7.08
C PRO A 267 -3.34 -23.88 6.60
N ILE A 268 -2.55 -23.22 5.75
CA ILE A 268 -3.00 -22.03 5.02
C ILE A 268 -4.06 -22.46 4.00
N GLN A 269 -5.20 -21.78 4.06
CA GLN A 269 -6.38 -22.00 3.23
C GLN A 269 -6.79 -20.70 2.56
N GLY A 270 -7.82 -20.75 1.71
CA GLY A 270 -8.26 -19.60 0.93
C GLY A 270 -7.57 -19.57 -0.43
N TYR A 271 -8.24 -20.19 -1.39
CA TYR A 271 -8.04 -19.97 -2.81
C TYR A 271 -9.30 -19.26 -3.30
N SER A 272 -9.21 -18.01 -3.75
CA SER A 272 -10.28 -17.49 -4.58
C SER A 272 -9.94 -17.87 -6.02
N GLU A 273 -10.82 -18.63 -6.67
CA GLU A 273 -10.61 -19.08 -8.06
C GLU A 273 -10.53 -17.90 -9.03
N GLU A 274 -11.14 -16.77 -8.69
CA GLU A 274 -11.17 -15.55 -9.50
C GLU A 274 -9.94 -14.64 -9.26
N PHE A 275 -9.32 -14.72 -8.10
CA PHE A 275 -8.14 -13.94 -7.72
C PHE A 275 -7.13 -14.79 -6.94
N PRO A 276 -6.05 -15.26 -7.59
CA PRO A 276 -4.85 -15.75 -6.92
C PRO A 276 -4.13 -14.69 -6.04
N SER A 277 -4.75 -13.54 -5.74
CA SER A 277 -4.18 -12.53 -4.86
C SER A 277 -4.09 -13.06 -3.44
N LEU A 278 -2.90 -12.97 -2.90
CA LEU A 278 -2.53 -13.32 -1.52
C LEU A 278 -3.40 -12.75 -0.41
N CYS A 279 -4.10 -11.66 -0.70
CA CYS A 279 -4.77 -10.83 0.29
C CYS A 279 -5.89 -11.56 1.05
N HIS A 280 -6.39 -12.70 0.53
CA HIS A 280 -7.50 -13.44 1.13
C HIS A 280 -7.10 -14.81 1.69
N ARG A 281 -5.80 -15.06 1.88
CA ARG A 281 -5.37 -16.29 2.55
C ARG A 281 -5.76 -16.27 4.01
N ARG A 282 -6.13 -17.44 4.52
CA ARG A 282 -6.55 -17.66 5.89
C ARG A 282 -5.75 -18.76 6.53
N ILE A 283 -5.66 -18.74 7.85
CA ILE A 283 -5.12 -19.82 8.67
C ILE A 283 -6.15 -20.15 9.74
N GLY A 284 -6.67 -21.37 9.68
CA GLY A 284 -7.91 -21.70 10.38
C GLY A 284 -9.04 -20.76 9.96
N THR A 285 -9.68 -20.09 10.92
CA THR A 285 -10.75 -19.12 10.68
C THR A 285 -10.27 -17.68 10.54
N ARG A 286 -8.98 -17.39 10.65
CA ARG A 286 -8.43 -16.02 10.67
C ARG A 286 -7.74 -15.65 9.36
N ARG A 287 -7.63 -14.36 9.05
CA ARG A 287 -6.81 -13.88 7.94
C ARG A 287 -5.33 -14.17 8.22
N LEU A 288 -4.59 -14.61 7.21
CA LEU A 288 -3.14 -14.76 7.32
C LEU A 288 -2.51 -13.35 7.37
N PRO A 289 -1.77 -13.00 8.43
CA PRO A 289 -1.08 -11.73 8.52
C PRO A 289 0.01 -11.65 7.45
N THR A 290 0.21 -10.45 6.90
CA THR A 290 1.37 -10.18 6.06
C THR A 290 2.66 -10.16 6.88
N PHE A 291 3.80 -10.32 6.21
CA PHE A 291 5.13 -10.16 6.79
C PHE A 291 5.31 -8.84 7.55
N VAL A 292 4.69 -7.77 7.06
CA VAL A 292 4.80 -6.45 7.68
C VAL A 292 3.91 -6.36 8.92
N GLU A 293 2.67 -6.87 8.85
CA GLU A 293 1.75 -6.87 9.99
C GLU A 293 2.29 -7.70 11.16
N ILE A 294 2.81 -8.90 10.88
CA ILE A 294 3.37 -9.77 11.92
C ILE A 294 4.60 -9.15 12.58
N MET A 295 5.41 -8.38 11.83
CA MET A 295 6.54 -7.67 12.41
C MET A 295 6.08 -6.44 13.21
N ALA A 296 5.08 -5.69 12.73
CA ALA A 296 4.59 -4.48 13.38
C ALA A 296 3.94 -4.78 14.74
N LEU A 297 3.14 -5.84 14.82
CA LEU A 297 2.38 -6.23 16.03
C LEU A 297 3.04 -7.38 16.81
N GLY A 298 4.07 -7.99 16.25
CA GLY A 298 4.92 -8.97 16.90
C GLY A 298 6.22 -8.33 17.37
N SER A 299 7.29 -8.54 16.60
CA SER A 299 8.66 -8.28 17.03
C SER A 299 8.94 -6.81 17.35
N ASN A 300 8.29 -5.88 16.66
CA ASN A 300 8.41 -4.45 16.95
C ASN A 300 7.91 -4.09 18.36
N LEU A 301 7.04 -4.90 18.95
CA LEU A 301 6.52 -4.77 20.33
C LEU A 301 7.27 -5.67 21.33
N GLY A 302 8.27 -6.41 20.87
CA GLY A 302 8.92 -7.47 21.65
C GLY A 302 8.03 -8.68 21.89
N ASN A 303 6.97 -8.84 21.08
CA ASN A 303 6.04 -9.95 21.10
C ASN A 303 6.44 -11.02 20.07
N PHE A 304 6.39 -12.29 20.46
CA PHE A 304 6.70 -13.42 19.56
C PHE A 304 5.62 -14.51 19.62
N GLU A 305 4.45 -14.16 20.15
CA GLU A 305 3.30 -15.03 20.25
C GLU A 305 2.29 -14.68 19.15
N GLY A 306 2.05 -15.62 18.23
CA GLY A 306 1.13 -15.41 17.12
C GLY A 306 -0.30 -15.09 17.55
N GLU A 307 -0.77 -15.66 18.67
CA GLU A 307 -2.13 -15.42 19.18
C GLU A 307 -2.35 -13.94 19.51
N VAL A 308 -1.39 -13.33 20.22
CA VAL A 308 -1.40 -11.91 20.52
C VAL A 308 -1.35 -11.06 19.24
N VAL A 309 -0.60 -11.50 18.22
CA VAL A 309 -0.61 -10.79 16.93
C VAL A 309 -2.00 -10.81 16.30
N PHE A 310 -2.67 -11.97 16.30
CA PHE A 310 -4.03 -12.09 15.77
C PHE A 310 -5.01 -11.18 16.53
N GLU A 311 -5.00 -11.22 17.87
CA GLU A 311 -5.87 -10.38 18.69
C GLU A 311 -5.68 -8.89 18.40
N LEU A 312 -4.43 -8.45 18.22
CA LEU A 312 -4.14 -7.05 17.90
C LEU A 312 -4.54 -6.65 16.48
N ILE A 313 -4.41 -7.56 15.50
CA ILE A 313 -4.89 -7.33 14.13
C ILE A 313 -6.41 -7.22 14.13
N ASP A 314 -7.09 -8.16 14.79
CA ASP A 314 -8.54 -8.20 14.86
C ASP A 314 -9.07 -6.93 15.53
N GLU A 315 -8.54 -6.54 16.69
CA GLU A 315 -8.97 -5.31 17.39
C GLU A 315 -8.68 -4.04 16.57
N ALA A 316 -7.50 -3.91 15.96
CA ALA A 316 -7.19 -2.77 15.10
C ALA A 316 -8.14 -2.71 13.89
N THR A 317 -8.45 -3.86 13.31
CA THR A 317 -9.38 -4.00 12.18
C THR A 317 -10.80 -3.62 12.61
N GLU A 318 -11.32 -4.11 13.74
CA GLU A 318 -12.66 -3.77 14.22
C GLU A 318 -12.84 -2.26 14.42
N LEU A 319 -11.79 -1.56 14.86
CA LEU A 319 -11.81 -0.12 15.09
C LEU A 319 -11.57 0.70 13.81
N GLY A 320 -11.14 0.08 12.71
CA GLY A 320 -10.77 0.77 11.47
C GLY A 320 -9.39 1.44 11.51
N LEU A 321 -8.49 0.96 12.37
CA LEU A 321 -7.09 1.37 12.42
C LEU A 321 -6.24 0.50 11.50
N ASN A 322 -5.29 1.09 10.77
CA ASN A 322 -4.34 0.28 10.02
C ASN A 322 -3.44 -0.54 10.97
N PRO A 323 -3.39 -1.89 10.87
CA PRO A 323 -2.64 -2.72 11.82
C PRO A 323 -1.13 -2.43 11.84
N ILE A 324 -0.53 -2.11 10.69
CA ILE A 324 0.90 -1.83 10.58
C ILE A 324 1.25 -0.54 11.29
N SER A 325 0.54 0.56 10.97
CA SER A 325 0.79 1.85 11.60
C SER A 325 0.47 1.83 13.09
N THR A 326 -0.56 1.08 13.49
CA THR A 326 -0.89 0.85 14.92
C THR A 326 0.26 0.16 15.65
N GLY A 327 0.82 -0.92 15.10
CA GLY A 327 1.96 -1.61 15.72
C GLY A 327 3.22 -0.75 15.81
N VAL A 328 3.44 0.15 14.86
CA VAL A 328 4.58 1.08 14.90
C VAL A 328 4.36 2.18 15.95
N LEU A 329 3.14 2.72 16.05
CA LEU A 329 2.75 3.64 17.13
C LEU A 329 2.96 3.00 18.51
N LEU A 330 2.46 1.77 18.72
CA LEU A 330 2.62 1.05 19.98
C LEU A 330 4.10 0.81 20.32
N GLY A 331 4.90 0.42 19.33
CA GLY A 331 6.35 0.27 19.51
C GLY A 331 7.01 1.57 19.93
N TRP A 332 6.65 2.69 19.27
CA TRP A 332 7.14 4.01 19.64
C TRP A 332 6.73 4.40 21.06
N ILE A 333 5.48 4.17 21.47
CA ILE A 333 4.98 4.42 22.84
C ILE A 333 5.82 3.65 23.88
N MET A 334 6.12 2.37 23.62
CA MET A 334 6.96 1.54 24.49
C MET A 334 8.41 2.05 24.58
N ALA A 335 8.96 2.59 23.48
CA ALA A 335 10.28 3.21 23.48
C ALA A 335 10.27 4.55 24.22
N ALA A 336 9.29 5.40 23.95
CA ALA A 336 9.14 6.72 24.56
C ALA A 336 9.07 6.62 26.08
N ARG A 337 8.35 5.62 26.61
CA ARG A 337 8.28 5.33 28.06
C ARG A 337 9.66 5.24 28.74
N GLN A 338 10.69 4.78 28.04
CA GLN A 338 12.06 4.65 28.58
C GLN A 338 12.82 5.97 28.59
N GLU A 339 12.35 6.97 27.84
CA GLU A 339 13.01 8.26 27.65
C GLU A 339 12.32 9.39 28.43
N VAL A 340 11.12 9.18 28.96
CA VAL A 340 10.37 10.18 29.75
C VAL A 340 10.20 9.78 31.23
N PRO A 341 10.03 10.76 32.16
CA PRO A 341 9.81 10.48 33.59
C PRO A 341 8.61 9.57 33.82
N SER A 342 8.57 8.79 34.90
CA SER A 342 7.54 7.76 35.15
C SER A 342 6.07 8.25 35.16
N ASP A 343 5.84 9.54 35.40
CA ASP A 343 4.54 10.19 35.45
C ASP A 343 3.97 10.61 34.06
N ASN A 344 4.39 9.93 33.00
CA ASN A 344 3.97 10.20 31.62
C ASN A 344 2.79 9.30 31.18
N PRO A 345 2.09 9.61 30.08
CA PRO A 345 0.94 8.81 29.61
C PRO A 345 1.31 7.42 29.07
N PHE A 346 2.57 7.15 28.73
CA PHE A 346 3.04 5.89 28.15
C PHE A 346 3.30 4.84 29.25
N LYS A 347 2.36 3.91 29.44
CA LYS A 347 2.43 2.91 30.53
C LYS A 347 2.94 1.51 30.12
N VAL A 348 2.86 1.17 28.84
CA VAL A 348 3.21 -0.16 28.30
C VAL A 348 4.72 -0.36 28.07
N LYS A 349 5.21 -1.61 28.15
CA LYS A 349 6.63 -1.98 28.01
C LYS A 349 6.81 -3.08 26.96
N PHE A 350 7.96 -3.10 26.28
CA PHE A 350 8.31 -4.18 25.36
C PHE A 350 8.20 -5.57 26.00
N GLY A 351 7.62 -6.52 25.27
CA GLY A 351 7.39 -7.89 25.72
C GLY A 351 6.31 -8.05 26.80
N ARG A 352 5.62 -6.98 27.22
CA ARG A 352 4.46 -7.05 28.12
C ARG A 352 3.20 -6.73 27.31
N THR A 353 2.56 -7.77 26.79
CA THR A 353 1.55 -7.65 25.72
C THR A 353 0.10 -7.73 26.18
N ARG A 354 -0.15 -8.18 27.43
CA ARG A 354 -1.50 -8.43 27.95
C ARG A 354 -2.44 -7.23 27.90
N GLU A 355 -1.91 -6.02 28.03
CA GLU A 355 -2.69 -4.77 28.08
C GLU A 355 -2.82 -4.10 26.70
N LEU A 356 -2.23 -4.66 25.64
CA LEU A 356 -2.13 -3.99 24.35
C LEU A 356 -3.46 -3.95 23.59
N VAL A 357 -4.28 -4.99 23.71
CA VAL A 357 -5.63 -5.01 23.10
C VAL A 357 -6.47 -3.86 23.65
N GLU A 358 -6.51 -3.70 24.99
CA GLU A 358 -7.21 -2.58 25.63
C GLU A 358 -6.63 -1.22 25.26
N LEU A 359 -5.31 -1.12 25.06
CA LEU A 359 -4.69 0.11 24.59
C LEU A 359 -5.08 0.45 23.14
N VAL A 360 -5.13 -0.55 22.25
CA VAL A 360 -5.61 -0.37 20.87
C VAL A 360 -7.07 0.07 20.88
N ARG A 361 -7.90 -0.55 21.72
CA ARG A 361 -9.30 -0.15 21.93
C ARG A 361 -9.41 1.29 22.42
N ALA A 362 -8.66 1.65 23.44
CA ALA A 362 -8.62 3.01 23.97
C ALA A 362 -8.24 4.03 22.87
N ILE A 363 -7.25 3.71 22.02
CA ILE A 363 -6.84 4.55 20.88
C ILE A 363 -7.96 4.70 19.85
N GLY A 364 -8.56 3.58 19.40
CA GLY A 364 -9.59 3.60 18.37
C GLY A 364 -10.89 4.24 18.83
N GLU A 365 -11.30 3.98 20.08
CA GLU A 365 -12.47 4.61 20.69
C GLU A 365 -12.21 6.03 21.20
N GLY A 366 -10.94 6.42 21.32
CA GLY A 366 -10.44 7.62 21.99
C GLY A 366 -10.99 7.81 23.39
N ARG A 367 -10.87 6.77 24.21
CA ARG A 367 -11.21 6.76 25.64
C ARG A 367 -9.95 6.47 26.46
N HIS A 368 -10.01 6.67 27.78
CA HIS A 368 -8.92 6.30 28.70
C HIS A 368 -7.52 6.83 28.31
N GLY A 369 -7.45 8.05 27.76
CA GLY A 369 -6.21 8.67 27.26
C GLY A 369 -5.82 8.31 25.82
N GLY A 370 -6.57 7.42 25.17
CA GLY A 370 -6.32 7.01 23.79
C GLY A 370 -6.55 8.11 22.75
N GLU A 371 -7.37 9.13 23.03
CA GLU A 371 -7.55 10.29 22.14
C GLU A 371 -6.24 11.07 21.92
N GLU A 372 -5.40 11.16 22.96
CA GLU A 372 -4.09 11.79 22.82
C GLU A 372 -3.15 10.89 22.04
N LEU A 373 -3.15 9.59 22.35
CA LEU A 373 -2.28 8.59 21.70
C LEU A 373 -2.64 8.38 20.22
N SER A 374 -3.90 8.56 19.83
CA SER A 374 -4.36 8.38 18.46
C SER A 374 -3.84 9.44 17.49
N LYS A 375 -3.24 10.53 17.97
CA LYS A 375 -2.70 11.60 17.12
C LYS A 375 -1.44 11.20 16.32
N GLY A 376 -0.92 9.99 16.55
CA GLY A 376 0.18 9.41 15.78
C GLY A 376 1.57 9.78 16.28
N VAL A 377 2.59 9.10 15.74
CA VAL A 377 3.96 9.18 16.27
C VAL A 377 4.52 10.59 16.21
N ALA A 378 4.38 11.28 15.07
CA ALA A 378 5.00 12.60 14.87
C ALA A 378 4.45 13.67 15.84
N TYR A 379 3.15 13.63 16.14
CA TYR A 379 2.54 14.54 17.12
C TYR A 379 3.06 14.24 18.53
N LEU A 380 3.04 12.97 18.95
CA LEU A 380 3.48 12.58 20.28
C LEU A 380 4.97 12.85 20.48
N GLU A 381 5.78 12.61 19.46
CA GLU A 381 7.21 12.86 19.47
C GLU A 381 7.53 14.33 19.68
N LYS A 382 6.88 15.22 18.93
CA LYS A 382 7.02 16.67 19.09
C LYS A 382 6.52 17.17 20.45
N THR A 383 5.51 16.52 21.02
CA THR A 383 4.85 16.97 22.25
C THR A 383 5.59 16.52 23.51
N TYR A 384 6.09 15.28 23.54
CA TYR A 384 6.60 14.66 24.77
C TYR A 384 8.12 14.50 24.83
N LEU A 385 8.85 14.65 23.71
CA LEU A 385 10.30 14.40 23.66
C LEU A 385 11.11 15.64 23.28
N GLN A 386 12.25 15.80 23.93
CA GLN A 386 13.32 16.70 23.50
C GLN A 386 14.04 16.14 22.27
N ILE A 387 14.65 17.01 21.46
CA ILE A 387 15.22 16.68 20.14
C ILE A 387 16.19 15.49 20.20
N ASP A 388 17.09 15.46 21.18
CA ASP A 388 18.07 14.38 21.39
C ASP A 388 17.40 13.00 21.60
N LYS A 389 16.26 12.98 22.29
CA LYS A 389 15.45 11.77 22.51
C LYS A 389 14.65 11.39 21.27
N GLN A 390 14.14 12.36 20.52
CA GLN A 390 13.48 12.12 19.22
C GLN A 390 14.45 11.39 18.28
N GLU A 391 15.68 11.90 18.14
CA GLU A 391 16.71 11.31 17.29
C GLU A 391 17.04 9.85 17.64
N LYS A 392 16.86 9.46 18.90
CA LYS A 392 17.13 8.11 19.41
C LYS A 392 16.04 7.09 19.05
N ILE A 393 14.77 7.49 19.05
CA ILE A 393 13.64 6.55 18.98
C ILE A 393 12.66 6.78 17.82
N SER A 394 12.79 7.87 17.06
CA SER A 394 11.85 8.18 15.99
C SER A 394 11.69 7.04 14.99
N SER A 395 10.44 6.76 14.64
CA SER A 395 10.03 5.64 13.79
C SER A 395 8.96 6.05 12.78
N HIS A 396 9.02 7.31 12.34
CA HIS A 396 8.14 7.86 11.32
C HIS A 396 8.94 8.61 10.24
N VAL A 397 8.35 8.78 9.06
CA VAL A 397 8.88 9.59 7.97
C VAL A 397 7.82 10.60 7.57
N ASN A 398 8.12 11.89 7.73
CA ASN A 398 7.21 12.99 7.40
C ASN A 398 5.79 12.80 7.97
N GLY A 399 5.67 12.47 9.25
CA GLY A 399 4.38 12.21 9.89
C GLY A 399 3.87 10.77 9.84
N ARG A 400 4.22 9.98 8.82
CA ARG A 400 3.71 8.60 8.65
C ARG A 400 4.60 7.57 9.31
N GLU A 401 4.02 6.64 10.05
CA GLU A 401 4.73 5.52 10.67
C GLU A 401 5.54 4.73 9.64
N MET A 402 6.80 4.44 9.97
CA MET A 402 7.67 3.60 9.13
C MET A 402 7.13 2.18 9.05
N LEU A 403 7.65 1.40 8.11
CA LEU A 403 7.48 -0.05 8.18
C LEU A 403 8.41 -0.63 9.25
N PRO A 404 8.04 -1.72 9.93
CA PRO A 404 8.88 -2.41 10.91
C PRO A 404 10.13 -3.08 10.30
N ILE A 405 10.58 -2.69 9.11
CA ILE A 405 11.80 -3.20 8.46
C ILE A 405 12.96 -2.26 8.79
N ASP A 406 14.05 -2.77 9.36
CA ASP A 406 15.19 -1.92 9.69
C ASP A 406 15.97 -1.53 8.41
N PRO A 407 15.98 -0.25 8.01
CA PRO A 407 16.62 0.20 6.78
C PRO A 407 18.14 0.05 6.81
N ARG A 408 18.78 -0.13 7.98
CA ARG A 408 20.22 -0.44 8.08
C ARG A 408 20.55 -1.83 7.54
N GLY A 409 19.55 -2.72 7.48
CA GLY A 409 19.62 -4.05 6.90
C GLY A 409 19.13 -4.16 5.46
N ALA A 410 18.53 -3.11 4.89
CA ALA A 410 18.00 -3.05 3.52
C ALA A 410 17.97 -1.58 3.04
N TRP A 411 19.06 -1.10 2.43
CA TRP A 411 19.17 0.34 2.14
C TRP A 411 18.20 0.84 1.05
N MET A 412 17.82 0.00 0.08
CA MET A 412 16.85 0.42 -0.94
C MET A 412 15.46 0.55 -0.32
N MET A 413 15.13 -0.33 0.64
CA MET A 413 13.92 -0.20 1.46
C MET A 413 13.85 1.15 2.18
N GLY A 414 14.98 1.63 2.74
CA GLY A 414 15.02 2.96 3.37
C GLY A 414 14.66 4.10 2.42
N LEU A 415 15.11 4.03 1.15
CA LEU A 415 14.67 4.99 0.12
C LEU A 415 13.18 4.85 -0.20
N PHE A 416 12.67 3.62 -0.30
CA PHE A 416 11.25 3.38 -0.59
C PHE A 416 10.31 3.87 0.50
N MET A 417 10.65 3.66 1.78
CA MET A 417 9.90 4.26 2.90
C MET A 417 9.87 5.79 2.79
N ALA A 418 10.99 6.41 2.41
CA ALA A 418 11.07 7.86 2.22
C ALA A 418 10.22 8.39 1.04
N LEU A 419 10.05 7.57 0.01
CA LEU A 419 9.19 7.85 -1.14
C LEU A 419 7.71 7.50 -0.90
N GLY A 420 7.39 6.90 0.24
CA GLY A 420 6.02 6.51 0.61
C GLY A 420 5.61 5.09 0.20
N TYR A 421 6.54 4.26 -0.26
CA TYR A 421 6.27 2.89 -0.68
C TYR A 421 6.36 1.89 0.48
N ASP A 422 5.39 0.99 0.53
CA ASP A 422 5.32 -0.09 1.52
C ASP A 422 5.86 -1.42 0.99
N GLN A 423 6.05 -1.51 -0.31
CA GLN A 423 6.37 -2.72 -1.04
C GLN A 423 7.87 -3.00 -0.90
N PRO A 424 8.26 -4.22 -0.47
CA PRO A 424 9.66 -4.59 -0.41
C PRO A 424 10.32 -4.51 -1.79
N PRO A 425 11.51 -3.89 -1.93
CA PRO A 425 12.22 -3.80 -3.19
C PRO A 425 12.48 -5.19 -3.77
N VAL A 426 12.21 -5.36 -5.05
CA VAL A 426 12.27 -6.68 -5.69
C VAL A 426 13.70 -7.20 -5.69
N GLY A 427 14.66 -6.39 -6.12
CA GLY A 427 16.05 -6.82 -6.19
C GLY A 427 16.72 -7.02 -4.84
N GLU A 428 16.35 -6.21 -3.84
CA GLU A 428 16.98 -6.25 -2.52
C GLU A 428 16.35 -7.30 -1.61
N ILE A 429 15.02 -7.30 -1.45
CA ILE A 429 14.32 -8.14 -0.46
C ILE A 429 13.70 -9.37 -1.11
N LEU A 430 12.89 -9.23 -2.16
CA LEU A 430 12.08 -10.36 -2.67
C LEU A 430 12.91 -11.40 -3.43
N LEU A 431 13.72 -10.98 -4.40
CA LEU A 431 14.53 -11.86 -5.27
C LEU A 431 16.02 -11.85 -4.92
N GLN A 432 16.45 -10.92 -4.06
CA GLN A 432 17.77 -10.93 -3.42
C GLN A 432 19.00 -10.94 -4.36
N TYR A 433 18.84 -10.52 -5.61
CA TYR A 433 19.98 -10.41 -6.54
C TYR A 433 20.80 -9.13 -6.30
N LEU A 434 20.29 -8.14 -5.56
CA LEU A 434 21.01 -6.95 -5.13
C LEU A 434 21.54 -7.10 -3.68
N PRO A 435 22.75 -6.63 -3.39
CA PRO A 435 23.28 -6.60 -2.03
C PRO A 435 22.46 -5.66 -1.12
N ASN A 436 22.14 -6.12 0.10
CA ASN A 436 21.30 -5.35 1.04
C ASN A 436 21.97 -4.10 1.63
N CYS A 437 23.31 -4.06 1.70
CA CYS A 437 24.04 -2.94 2.30
C CYS A 437 25.21 -2.51 1.41
N SER A 438 24.90 -2.18 0.16
CA SER A 438 25.81 -1.52 -0.79
C SER A 438 25.02 -0.47 -1.57
N LEU A 439 25.67 0.61 -2.03
CA LEU A 439 25.02 1.60 -2.90
C LEU A 439 24.84 1.07 -4.34
N PHE A 440 25.50 -0.05 -4.65
CA PHE A 440 25.57 -0.62 -5.98
C PHE A 440 24.17 -0.78 -6.62
N SER A 441 23.93 0.02 -7.66
CA SER A 441 22.75 0.01 -8.54
C SER A 441 21.40 0.28 -7.85
N LYS A 442 21.37 0.69 -6.57
CA LYS A 442 20.12 0.84 -5.82
C LYS A 442 19.24 1.98 -6.31
N ALA A 443 19.83 3.14 -6.54
CA ALA A 443 19.11 4.31 -7.02
C ALA A 443 18.56 4.09 -8.44
N GLU A 444 19.33 3.43 -9.29
CA GLU A 444 18.90 3.08 -10.65
C GLU A 444 17.74 2.08 -10.63
N TRP A 445 17.82 1.05 -9.79
CA TRP A 445 16.71 0.11 -9.63
C TRP A 445 15.49 0.74 -8.97
N ALA A 446 15.67 1.68 -8.04
CA ALA A 446 14.57 2.43 -7.45
C ALA A 446 13.78 3.19 -8.53
N VAL A 447 14.44 3.90 -9.44
CA VAL A 447 13.77 4.59 -10.55
C VAL A 447 13.02 3.62 -11.47
N VAL A 448 13.64 2.46 -11.75
CA VAL A 448 13.05 1.44 -12.63
C VAL A 448 11.84 0.78 -11.98
N GLU A 449 11.97 0.28 -10.75
CA GLU A 449 10.88 -0.37 -10.00
C GLU A 449 9.71 0.59 -9.79
N GLU A 450 9.97 1.85 -9.41
CA GLU A 450 8.94 2.86 -9.23
C GLU A 450 8.17 3.16 -10.53
N ASN A 451 8.87 3.26 -11.66
CA ASN A 451 8.23 3.42 -12.97
C ASN A 451 7.34 2.21 -13.34
N LEU A 452 7.81 0.99 -13.04
CA LEU A 452 7.07 -0.24 -13.32
C LEU A 452 5.88 -0.43 -12.37
N TRP A 453 6.00 -0.03 -11.11
CA TRP A 453 4.90 -0.02 -10.14
C TRP A 453 3.82 0.98 -10.54
N ALA A 454 4.20 2.24 -10.78
CA ALA A 454 3.26 3.25 -11.25
C ALA A 454 2.55 2.83 -12.55
N THR A 455 3.28 2.14 -13.45
CA THR A 455 2.67 1.53 -14.64
C THR A 455 1.66 0.45 -14.26
N SER A 456 2.05 -0.52 -13.43
CA SER A 456 1.19 -1.63 -12.98
C SER A 456 -0.09 -1.12 -12.31
N ASN A 457 0.05 -0.17 -11.40
CA ASN A 457 -1.04 0.47 -10.67
C ASN A 457 -2.01 1.20 -11.62
N SER A 458 -1.47 1.88 -12.64
CA SER A 458 -2.27 2.62 -13.63
C SER A 458 -3.02 1.71 -14.61
N ILE A 459 -2.42 0.59 -15.02
CA ILE A 459 -3.09 -0.34 -15.93
C ILE A 459 -3.98 -1.35 -15.19
N GLY A 460 -3.87 -1.43 -13.86
CA GLY A 460 -4.70 -2.26 -13.01
C GLY A 460 -4.18 -3.66 -12.76
N LEU A 461 -2.86 -3.89 -12.67
CA LEU A 461 -2.33 -5.21 -12.33
C LEU A 461 -2.21 -5.39 -10.81
N SER A 462 -2.63 -6.54 -10.29
CA SER A 462 -2.36 -6.94 -8.90
C SER A 462 -0.87 -6.89 -8.58
N LYS A 463 -0.54 -6.42 -7.37
CA LYS A 463 0.82 -6.40 -6.82
C LYS A 463 1.49 -7.79 -6.84
N SER A 464 0.72 -8.86 -6.64
CA SER A 464 1.25 -10.23 -6.69
C SER A 464 1.80 -10.62 -8.07
N LEU A 465 1.29 -10.03 -9.14
CA LEU A 465 1.77 -10.28 -10.50
C LEU A 465 3.03 -9.47 -10.87
N PHE A 466 3.47 -8.55 -10.01
CA PHE A 466 4.61 -7.69 -10.33
C PHE A 466 5.89 -8.50 -10.59
N VAL A 467 6.28 -9.35 -9.64
CA VAL A 467 7.47 -10.20 -9.76
C VAL A 467 7.39 -11.17 -10.96
N PRO A 468 6.34 -11.99 -11.13
CA PRO A 468 6.30 -12.97 -12.23
C PRO A 468 6.30 -12.32 -13.61
N LEU A 469 5.64 -11.18 -13.77
CA LEU A 469 5.53 -10.53 -15.08
C LEU A 469 6.79 -9.80 -15.49
N PHE A 470 7.43 -9.10 -14.55
CA PHE A 470 8.57 -8.25 -14.87
C PHE A 470 9.90 -8.98 -14.67
N PHE A 471 10.03 -9.83 -13.64
CA PHE A 471 11.32 -10.30 -13.16
C PHE A 471 11.61 -11.79 -13.35
N GLU A 472 10.60 -12.66 -13.49
CA GLU A 472 10.85 -14.12 -13.54
C GLU A 472 11.08 -14.71 -14.94
N ARG A 473 10.91 -13.94 -16.01
CA ARG A 473 11.12 -14.52 -17.35
C ARG A 473 12.60 -14.76 -17.69
N SER A 474 12.83 -15.87 -18.38
CA SER A 474 14.02 -16.33 -19.11
C SER A 474 14.96 -17.27 -18.34
N TRP A 475 15.05 -18.48 -18.92
CA TRP A 475 16.04 -19.55 -18.76
C TRP A 475 17.46 -19.08 -19.12
N PHE A 476 17.93 -18.01 -18.47
CA PHE A 476 19.27 -17.47 -18.63
C PHE A 476 20.00 -17.61 -17.29
N PRO A 477 20.96 -18.54 -17.16
CA PRO A 477 21.60 -18.88 -15.87
C PRO A 477 22.36 -17.71 -15.23
N PHE A 478 22.63 -16.64 -15.98
CA PHE A 478 23.34 -15.44 -15.51
C PHE A 478 22.45 -14.19 -15.40
N LYS A 479 21.13 -14.31 -15.53
CA LYS A 479 20.21 -13.15 -15.51
C LYS A 479 20.38 -12.28 -14.27
N GLN A 480 20.57 -12.89 -13.09
CA GLN A 480 20.77 -12.17 -11.84
C GLN A 480 22.06 -11.32 -11.83
N LEU A 481 23.11 -11.73 -12.56
CA LEU A 481 24.33 -10.95 -12.73
C LEU A 481 24.12 -9.75 -13.66
N PHE A 482 23.26 -9.87 -14.68
CA PHE A 482 22.93 -8.73 -15.55
C PHE A 482 21.96 -7.76 -14.89
N LEU A 483 21.03 -8.27 -14.07
CA LEU A 483 20.15 -7.44 -13.23
C LEU A 483 20.94 -6.61 -12.20
N ARG A 484 22.22 -6.90 -11.98
CA ARG A 484 23.09 -6.05 -11.15
C ARG A 484 23.55 -4.77 -11.88
N HIS A 485 23.47 -4.67 -13.21
CA HIS A 485 24.02 -3.54 -14.00
C HIS A 485 22.94 -2.73 -14.74
N PRO A 486 22.67 -1.47 -14.33
CA PRO A 486 21.46 -0.76 -14.74
C PRO A 486 21.50 0.00 -16.07
N VAL A 487 22.63 0.00 -16.82
CA VAL A 487 22.76 0.76 -18.09
C VAL A 487 21.72 0.32 -19.14
N THR A 488 21.15 -0.88 -18.97
CA THR A 488 20.09 -1.43 -19.81
C THR A 488 18.96 -2.04 -18.99
N ALA A 489 18.69 -1.53 -17.77
CA ALA A 489 17.76 -2.15 -16.81
C ALA A 489 16.44 -2.62 -17.42
N TYR A 490 15.77 -1.77 -18.22
CA TYR A 490 14.52 -2.14 -18.92
C TYR A 490 14.64 -3.27 -19.96
N ARG A 491 15.84 -3.54 -20.51
CA ARG A 491 16.09 -4.69 -21.41
C ARG A 491 16.07 -6.02 -20.67
N TRP A 492 16.26 -6.01 -19.35
CA TRP A 492 16.31 -7.20 -18.50
C TRP A 492 14.98 -7.52 -17.81
N VAL A 493 14.00 -6.60 -17.94
CA VAL A 493 12.64 -6.75 -17.42
C VAL A 493 11.70 -7.17 -18.55
N SER A 494 10.78 -8.07 -18.24
CA SER A 494 9.81 -8.58 -19.22
C SER A 494 8.59 -7.70 -19.36
N THR A 495 8.54 -6.94 -20.45
CA THR A 495 7.41 -6.06 -20.76
C THR A 495 6.56 -6.55 -21.93
N LYS A 496 7.05 -7.52 -22.71
CA LYS A 496 6.38 -7.99 -23.94
C LYS A 496 4.96 -8.49 -23.70
N LEU A 497 4.74 -9.24 -22.61
CA LEU A 497 3.42 -9.80 -22.29
C LEU A 497 2.43 -8.69 -21.93
N ILE A 498 2.81 -7.78 -21.03
CA ILE A 498 1.97 -6.65 -20.62
C ILE A 498 1.65 -5.74 -21.80
N ARG A 499 2.64 -5.44 -22.65
CA ARG A 499 2.43 -4.66 -23.88
C ARG A 499 1.49 -5.35 -24.85
N SER A 500 1.54 -6.68 -24.93
CA SER A 500 0.62 -7.48 -25.75
C SER A 500 -0.80 -7.42 -25.20
N LEU A 501 -0.96 -7.58 -23.87
CA LEU A 501 -2.26 -7.50 -23.19
C LEU A 501 -2.88 -6.12 -23.35
N LEU A 502 -2.14 -5.08 -22.96
CA LEU A 502 -2.60 -3.70 -23.06
C LEU A 502 -2.87 -3.29 -24.52
N GLY A 503 -1.99 -3.67 -25.44
CA GLY A 503 -2.13 -3.31 -26.84
C GLY A 503 -3.32 -3.97 -27.52
N SER A 504 -3.55 -5.27 -27.28
CA SER A 504 -4.73 -5.96 -27.80
C SER A 504 -6.02 -5.49 -27.12
N TYR A 505 -5.97 -5.10 -25.84
CA TYR A 505 -7.12 -4.49 -25.17
C TYR A 505 -7.49 -3.14 -25.78
N LEU A 506 -6.51 -2.28 -26.06
CA LEU A 506 -6.72 -0.93 -26.59
C LEU A 506 -6.81 -0.84 -28.12
N GLY A 507 -6.54 -1.94 -28.83
CA GLY A 507 -6.48 -1.98 -30.29
C GLY A 507 -5.30 -1.21 -30.89
N VAL A 508 -4.22 -1.04 -30.12
CA VAL A 508 -3.02 -0.29 -30.55
C VAL A 508 -1.74 -1.03 -30.20
N LYS A 509 -0.69 -0.80 -30.98
CA LYS A 509 0.62 -1.34 -30.66
C LYS A 509 1.26 -0.53 -29.54
N VAL A 510 1.43 -1.13 -28.37
CA VAL A 510 2.12 -0.48 -27.24
C VAL A 510 3.63 -0.75 -27.31
N SER A 511 4.42 0.30 -27.45
CA SER A 511 5.88 0.30 -27.34
C SER A 511 6.33 0.21 -25.87
N LEU A 512 7.62 -0.09 -25.63
CA LEU A 512 8.17 -0.01 -24.27
C LEU A 512 8.12 1.42 -23.73
N LYS A 513 8.39 2.41 -24.59
CA LYS A 513 8.37 3.83 -24.20
C LYS A 513 6.96 4.24 -23.75
N GLU A 514 5.93 3.90 -24.52
CA GLU A 514 4.54 4.21 -24.18
C GLU A 514 4.11 3.52 -22.88
N LEU A 515 4.46 2.24 -22.69
CA LEU A 515 4.15 1.54 -21.45
C LEU A 515 4.73 2.27 -20.23
N ILE A 516 6.02 2.60 -20.25
CA ILE A 516 6.68 3.27 -19.13
C ILE A 516 6.18 4.71 -18.96
N ASN A 517 5.78 5.37 -20.05
CA ASN A 517 5.23 6.71 -20.00
C ASN A 517 3.90 6.78 -19.23
N ILE A 518 3.11 5.69 -19.17
CA ILE A 518 1.92 5.62 -18.30
C ILE A 518 2.33 5.79 -16.83
N GLY A 519 3.36 5.06 -16.37
CA GLY A 519 3.86 5.22 -15.00
C GLY A 519 4.49 6.59 -14.75
N ARG A 520 5.24 7.12 -15.72
CA ARG A 520 5.82 8.47 -15.60
C ARG A 520 4.79 9.58 -15.54
N GLU A 521 3.62 9.39 -16.14
CA GLU A 521 2.49 10.33 -16.03
C GLU A 521 2.04 10.47 -14.58
N SER A 522 1.74 9.35 -13.93
CA SER A 522 1.42 9.30 -12.49
C SER A 522 2.49 10.01 -11.64
N LEU A 523 3.76 9.61 -11.81
CA LEU A 523 4.87 10.16 -11.02
C LEU A 523 5.13 11.65 -11.30
N SER A 524 4.95 12.10 -12.55
CA SER A 524 5.11 13.51 -12.89
C SER A 524 4.02 14.37 -12.26
N ILE A 525 2.78 13.88 -12.20
CA ILE A 525 1.67 14.59 -11.54
C ILE A 525 1.89 14.59 -10.03
N LYS A 526 2.27 13.45 -9.44
CA LYS A 526 2.64 13.36 -8.02
C LYS A 526 3.77 14.34 -7.65
N GLU A 527 4.81 14.46 -8.48
CA GLU A 527 5.90 15.43 -8.28
C GLU A 527 5.40 16.88 -8.40
N SER A 528 4.49 17.19 -9.33
CA SER A 528 3.93 18.55 -9.42
C SER A 528 3.06 18.93 -8.22
N LEU A 529 2.38 17.96 -7.61
CA LEU A 529 1.50 18.20 -6.46
C LEU A 529 2.29 18.33 -5.14
N ASN A 530 3.41 17.63 -5.00
CA ASN A 530 4.16 17.54 -3.74
C ASN A 530 5.56 18.17 -3.77
N GLY A 531 6.05 18.53 -4.94
CA GLY A 531 7.46 18.82 -5.19
C GLY A 531 8.34 17.55 -5.20
N SER A 532 9.62 17.75 -5.54
CA SER A 532 10.63 16.68 -5.68
C SER A 532 11.44 16.39 -4.40
N THR A 533 11.12 17.09 -3.29
CA THR A 533 11.82 16.92 -2.02
C THR A 533 11.45 15.59 -1.40
N ILE A 534 12.47 14.81 -1.04
CA ILE A 534 12.33 13.51 -0.38
C ILE A 534 12.55 13.72 1.12
N PRO A 535 11.58 13.32 1.97
CA PRO A 535 11.76 13.39 3.41
C PRO A 535 12.99 12.62 3.92
N PRO A 536 13.69 13.13 4.95
CA PRO A 536 14.78 12.39 5.58
C PRO A 536 14.27 11.16 6.34
N LEU A 537 15.12 10.14 6.46
CA LEU A 537 14.92 9.09 7.45
C LEU A 537 15.32 9.57 8.86
N PRO A 538 14.75 9.00 9.93
CA PRO A 538 15.20 9.24 11.29
C PRO A 538 16.72 9.04 11.46
N GLN A 539 17.35 9.96 12.18
CA GLN A 539 18.81 10.02 12.31
C GLN A 539 19.43 8.75 12.92
N ARG A 540 18.70 8.05 13.80
CA ARG A 540 19.14 6.75 14.34
C ARG A 540 19.50 5.73 13.26
N PHE A 541 18.96 5.81 12.06
CA PHE A 541 19.29 4.88 10.98
C PHE A 541 20.52 5.32 10.15
N THR A 542 20.78 6.62 10.08
CA THR A 542 21.87 7.21 9.28
C THR A 542 23.15 7.44 10.07
N ILE A 543 23.06 7.54 11.41
CA ILE A 543 24.18 7.85 12.30
C ILE A 543 24.49 6.69 13.26
N ASN A 544 23.47 6.05 13.82
CA ASN A 544 23.66 5.02 14.85
C ASN A 544 23.74 3.60 14.28
N ALA A 545 24.96 3.04 14.29
CA ALA A 545 25.23 1.68 13.83
C ALA A 545 24.85 0.57 14.83
N PHE A 546 24.53 0.93 16.08
CA PHE A 546 24.27 -0.05 17.15
C PHE A 546 23.04 -0.90 16.84
N SER A 547 23.22 -2.22 16.88
CA SER A 547 22.14 -3.20 16.88
C SER A 547 22.66 -4.53 17.43
N ASN A 548 21.76 -5.51 17.57
CA ASN A 548 22.11 -6.89 17.92
C ASN A 548 22.51 -7.76 16.70
N HIS A 549 22.75 -7.16 15.54
CA HIS A 549 23.22 -7.89 14.37
C HIS A 549 24.77 -7.84 14.32
N PRO A 550 25.49 -8.93 13.96
CA PRO A 550 26.96 -9.00 14.06
C PRO A 550 27.72 -7.91 13.31
N LYS A 551 27.11 -7.34 12.28
CA LYS A 551 27.65 -6.22 11.50
C LYS A 551 26.87 -4.95 11.81
N GLY A 552 27.47 -4.05 12.58
CA GLY A 552 27.01 -2.68 12.76
C GLY A 552 27.02 -1.92 11.44
N ARG A 553 25.90 -1.27 11.10
CA ARG A 553 25.70 -0.60 9.81
C ARG A 553 24.81 0.61 9.97
N VAL A 554 25.06 1.63 9.15
CA VAL A 554 24.14 2.75 8.91
C VAL A 554 23.77 2.78 7.43
N ILE A 555 22.64 3.39 7.11
CA ILE A 555 22.28 3.65 5.71
C ILE A 555 22.97 4.95 5.24
N PRO A 556 23.74 4.93 4.14
CA PRO A 556 24.29 6.15 3.51
C PRO A 556 23.19 6.89 2.74
N PHE A 557 22.15 7.32 3.44
CA PHE A 557 20.87 7.75 2.88
C PHE A 557 21.02 8.98 1.98
N HIS A 558 21.81 9.98 2.38
CA HIS A 558 22.03 11.18 1.59
C HIS A 558 22.60 10.87 0.19
N LYS A 559 23.64 10.01 0.11
CA LYS A 559 24.24 9.60 -1.17
C LYS A 559 23.25 8.84 -2.05
N LEU A 560 22.41 8.01 -1.43
CA LEU A 560 21.38 7.25 -2.13
C LEU A 560 20.29 8.17 -2.70
N VAL A 561 19.81 9.12 -1.90
CA VAL A 561 18.81 10.13 -2.28
C VAL A 561 19.33 11.04 -3.39
N GLU A 562 20.54 11.58 -3.25
CA GLU A 562 21.15 12.46 -4.25
C GLU A 562 21.23 11.78 -5.63
N ARG A 563 21.73 10.53 -5.65
CA ARG A 563 21.80 9.73 -6.88
C ARG A 563 20.41 9.45 -7.44
N TYR A 564 19.44 9.09 -6.60
CA TYR A 564 18.07 8.84 -7.03
C TYR A 564 17.43 10.10 -7.62
N GLN A 565 17.52 11.26 -6.95
CA GLN A 565 16.93 12.52 -7.41
C GLN A 565 17.49 12.95 -8.76
N PHE A 566 18.81 12.83 -8.96
CA PHE A 566 19.44 13.07 -10.25
C PHE A 566 18.85 12.17 -11.35
N LEU A 567 18.73 10.86 -11.09
CA LEU A 567 18.21 9.91 -12.07
C LEU A 567 16.71 10.10 -12.34
N ARG A 568 15.91 10.38 -11.31
CA ARG A 568 14.47 10.65 -11.40
C ARG A 568 14.20 11.92 -12.20
N ALA A 569 14.96 12.99 -11.95
CA ALA A 569 14.87 14.23 -12.72
C ALA A 569 15.19 13.99 -14.21
N LEU A 570 16.24 13.22 -14.52
CA LEU A 570 16.56 12.83 -15.90
C LEU A 570 15.46 11.97 -16.54
N ASP A 571 14.83 11.08 -15.77
CA ASP A 571 13.77 10.20 -16.26
C ASP A 571 12.50 10.99 -16.61
N LEU A 572 12.05 11.90 -15.73
CA LEU A 572 10.88 12.75 -15.98
C LEU A 572 11.15 13.82 -17.04
N ALA A 573 12.37 14.33 -17.16
CA ALA A 573 12.73 15.25 -18.24
C ALA A 573 12.59 14.59 -19.64
N LYS A 574 12.86 13.29 -19.77
CA LYS A 574 12.64 12.54 -21.02
C LYS A 574 11.15 12.40 -21.34
N TYR A 575 10.29 12.32 -20.33
CA TYR A 575 8.84 12.27 -20.50
C TYR A 575 8.28 13.63 -20.88
N ARG A 576 8.65 14.71 -20.18
CA ARG A 576 8.14 16.07 -20.43
C ARG A 576 8.52 16.66 -21.78
N ARG A 577 9.61 16.19 -22.41
CA ARG A 577 10.07 16.65 -23.73
C ARG A 577 9.37 15.96 -24.91
N GLY A 578 8.71 14.83 -24.67
CA GLY A 578 8.10 13.99 -25.70
C GLY A 578 6.59 14.09 -25.67
#